data_AF-S4PU49-F1
#
_entry.id   AF-S4PU49-F1
#
_cell.length_a   1.000
_cell.length_b   1.000
_cell.length_c   1.000
_cell.angle_alpha   90.00
_cell.angle_beta   90.00
_cell.angle_gamma   90.00
#
_symmetry.space_group_name_H-M   'P 1'
#
loop_
_entity.id
_entity.type
_entity.pdbx_description
1 polymer ?
#
loop_
_entity_poly.entity_id
_entity_poly.type
_entity_poly.pdbx_seq_one_letter_code
_entity_poly.pdbx_strand_id
1 'polypeptide(L)'
;MKEIYRAKKVFDGVSHAAKLYPNAYIIMIIIGTLKGNGAGFTRLVERLIRGAWTPTAMETMQPSFYTKASLVASVIFVLDKKTDIISAPHALVYFGIVIFFVYFKLSSILLGIHDPFVPFENLFC
;
A
#
# COMPACT_ATOMS: atom_id res chain seq x y z
N MET A 1 13.24 6.10 -7.06
CA MET A 1 12.79 5.22 -8.18
C MET A 1 11.84 4.12 -7.74
N LYS A 2 12.22 3.20 -6.83
CA LYS A 2 11.36 2.06 -6.42
C LYS A 2 9.94 2.44 -5.97
N GLU A 3 9.83 3.49 -5.18
CA GLU A 3 8.54 3.94 -4.62
C GLU A 3 7.58 4.53 -5.68
N ILE A 4 8.13 5.14 -6.73
CA ILE A 4 7.33 5.60 -7.89
C ILE A 4 6.71 4.38 -8.60
N TYR A 5 7.49 3.33 -8.81
CA TYR A 5 6.98 2.07 -9.36
C TYR A 5 5.98 1.38 -8.44
N ARG A 6 6.12 1.51 -7.11
CA ARG A 6 5.15 0.98 -6.16
C ARG A 6 3.80 1.68 -6.30
N ALA A 7 3.78 3.01 -6.30
CA ALA A 7 2.56 3.80 -6.51
C ALA A 7 1.88 3.43 -7.84
N LYS A 8 2.68 3.28 -8.91
CA LYS A 8 2.20 2.78 -10.21
C LYS A 8 1.53 1.41 -10.10
N LYS A 9 2.17 0.44 -9.43
CA LYS A 9 1.62 -0.91 -9.25
C LYS A 9 0.30 -0.92 -8.48
N VAL A 10 0.16 -0.07 -7.45
CA VAL A 10 -1.09 0.08 -6.70
C VAL A 10 -2.18 0.63 -7.62
N PHE A 11 -1.90 1.70 -8.35
CA PHE A 11 -2.83 2.30 -9.30
C PHE A 11 -3.27 1.33 -10.40
N ASP A 12 -2.32 0.61 -11.01
CA ASP A 12 -2.60 -0.41 -12.03
C ASP A 12 -3.39 -1.60 -11.44
N GLY A 13 -3.17 -1.91 -10.15
CA GLY A 13 -3.92 -2.92 -9.41
C GLY A 13 -5.37 -2.57 -9.22
N VAL A 14 -5.63 -1.39 -8.65
CA VAL A 14 -6.98 -0.85 -8.48
C VAL A 14 -7.66 -0.70 -9.83
N SER A 15 -6.95 -0.20 -10.84
CA SER A 15 -7.51 -0.02 -12.17
C SER A 15 -7.88 -1.32 -12.88
N HIS A 16 -7.07 -2.36 -12.71
CA HIS A 16 -7.39 -3.69 -13.22
C HIS A 16 -8.61 -4.29 -12.49
N ALA A 17 -8.63 -4.22 -11.16
CA ALA A 17 -9.74 -4.72 -10.35
C ALA A 17 -11.05 -4.00 -10.67
N ALA A 18 -11.00 -2.68 -10.89
CA ALA A 18 -12.16 -1.87 -11.21
C ALA A 18 -12.80 -2.21 -12.58
N LYS A 19 -11.99 -2.72 -13.53
CA LYS A 19 -12.49 -3.19 -14.83
C LYS A 19 -13.22 -4.53 -14.72
N LEU A 20 -12.71 -5.47 -13.92
CA LEU A 20 -13.31 -6.79 -13.73
C LEU A 20 -14.52 -6.77 -12.79
N TYR A 21 -14.42 -6.02 -11.69
CA TYR A 21 -15.41 -6.00 -10.62
C TYR A 21 -15.83 -4.57 -10.29
N PRO A 22 -16.64 -3.91 -11.14
CA PRO A 22 -16.92 -2.48 -11.03
C PRO A 22 -17.62 -2.06 -9.74
N ASN A 23 -18.34 -2.96 -9.06
CA ASN A 23 -19.08 -2.65 -7.83
C ASN A 23 -18.41 -3.19 -6.56
N ALA A 24 -17.30 -3.95 -6.69
CA ALA A 24 -16.67 -4.60 -5.55
C ALA A 24 -15.49 -3.76 -5.00
N TYR A 25 -15.81 -2.72 -4.25
CA TYR A 25 -14.83 -1.78 -3.67
C TYR A 25 -13.76 -2.48 -2.83
N ILE A 26 -14.16 -3.45 -2.00
CA ILE A 26 -13.26 -4.20 -1.12
C ILE A 26 -12.21 -4.98 -1.94
N ILE A 27 -12.63 -5.62 -3.05
CA ILE A 27 -11.73 -6.39 -3.92
C ILE A 27 -10.70 -5.45 -4.57
N MET A 28 -11.12 -4.25 -4.98
CA MET A 28 -10.19 -3.27 -5.55
C MET A 28 -9.12 -2.82 -4.54
N ILE A 29 -9.52 -2.56 -3.28
CA ILE A 29 -8.61 -2.19 -2.19
C ILE A 29 -7.62 -3.33 -1.92
N ILE A 30 -8.10 -4.56 -1.79
CA ILE A 30 -7.24 -5.74 -1.54
C ILE A 30 -6.23 -5.92 -2.67
N ILE A 31 -6.67 -5.90 -3.93
CA ILE A 31 -5.77 -6.07 -5.09
C ILE A 31 -4.75 -4.94 -5.17
N GLY A 32 -5.16 -3.69 -4.92
CA GLY A 32 -4.26 -2.55 -4.87
C GLY A 32 -3.18 -2.71 -3.79
N THR A 33 -3.58 -3.09 -2.57
CA THR A 33 -2.69 -3.31 -1.43
C THR A 33 -1.69 -4.44 -1.69
N LEU A 34 -2.17 -5.57 -2.22
CA LEU A 34 -1.33 -6.72 -2.58
C LEU A 34 -0.34 -6.38 -3.69
N LYS A 35 -0.72 -5.59 -4.70
CA LYS A 35 0.24 -5.14 -5.72
C LYS A 35 1.27 -4.14 -5.15
N GLY A 36 0.91 -3.38 -4.13
CA GLY A 36 1.80 -2.44 -3.44
C GLY A 36 2.87 -3.09 -2.56
N ASN A 37 2.54 -4.18 -1.86
CA ASN A 37 3.50 -4.93 -1.03
C ASN A 37 3.48 -6.46 -1.23
N GLY A 38 3.34 -6.93 -2.46
CA GLY A 38 3.25 -8.38 -2.75
C GLY A 38 4.48 -9.17 -2.30
N ALA A 39 5.66 -8.55 -2.32
CA ALA A 39 6.89 -9.18 -1.84
C ALA A 39 6.85 -9.50 -0.35
N GLY A 40 6.20 -8.66 0.47
CA GLY A 40 6.03 -8.93 1.91
C GLY A 40 5.18 -10.18 2.15
N PHE A 41 4.09 -10.31 1.40
CA PHE A 41 3.21 -11.49 1.48
C PHE A 41 3.88 -12.77 0.95
N THR A 42 4.59 -12.71 -0.18
CA THR A 42 5.27 -13.90 -0.74
C THR A 42 6.50 -14.33 0.04
N ARG A 43 7.10 -13.44 0.85
CA ARG A 43 8.29 -13.75 1.66
C ARG A 43 8.04 -14.84 2.70
N LEU A 44 6.80 -14.94 3.23
CA LEU A 44 6.44 -16.03 4.13
C LEU A 44 6.51 -17.39 3.42
N VAL A 45 6.01 -17.45 2.18
CA VAL A 45 6.05 -18.65 1.33
C VAL A 45 7.50 -18.97 0.93
N GLU A 46 8.30 -17.96 0.60
CA GLU A 46 9.73 -18.15 0.32
C GLU A 46 10.47 -18.79 1.51
N ARG A 47 10.23 -18.28 2.72
CA ARG A 47 10.85 -18.81 3.96
C ARG A 47 10.42 -20.25 4.21
N LEU A 48 9.14 -20.56 4.03
CA LEU A 48 8.60 -21.92 4.11
C LEU A 48 9.32 -22.88 3.18
N ILE A 49 9.48 -22.51 1.90
CA ILE A 49 10.18 -23.35 0.89
C ILE A 49 11.65 -23.57 1.28
N ARG A 50 12.29 -22.57 1.89
CA ARG A 50 13.67 -22.67 2.40
C ARG A 50 13.78 -23.42 3.74
N GLY A 51 12.68 -23.93 4.30
CA GLY A 51 12.66 -24.67 5.56
C GLY A 51 12.70 -23.79 6.82
N ALA A 52 12.51 -22.48 6.69
CA ALA A 52 12.45 -21.55 7.83
C ALA A 52 11.01 -21.11 8.08
N TRP A 53 10.50 -21.35 9.30
CA TRP A 53 9.17 -20.89 9.71
C TRP A 53 9.27 -19.70 10.67
N THR A 54 8.71 -18.56 10.28
CA THR A 54 8.64 -17.35 11.11
C THR A 54 7.22 -16.78 11.08
N PRO A 55 6.28 -17.36 11.83
CA PRO A 55 4.86 -16.99 11.79
C PRO A 55 4.62 -15.57 12.33
N THR A 56 5.48 -15.12 13.25
CA THR A 56 5.40 -13.79 13.87
C THR A 56 5.65 -12.64 12.90
N ALA A 57 6.29 -12.90 11.75
CA ALA A 57 6.64 -11.89 10.76
C ALA A 57 5.65 -11.82 9.58
N MET A 58 4.41 -12.29 9.76
CA MET A 58 3.39 -12.22 8.71
C MET A 58 2.84 -10.79 8.59
N GLU A 59 2.78 -10.26 7.36
CA GLU A 59 2.26 -8.90 7.08
C GLU A 59 0.80 -8.70 7.50
N THR A 60 0.04 -9.78 7.69
CA THR A 60 -1.35 -9.74 8.20
C THR A 60 -1.41 -9.52 9.71
N MET A 61 -0.40 -9.96 10.46
CA MET A 61 -0.34 -9.84 11.93
C MET A 61 0.45 -8.60 12.36
N GLN A 62 1.57 -8.33 11.67
CA GLN A 62 2.39 -7.14 11.89
C GLN A 62 2.59 -6.42 10.54
N PRO A 63 1.63 -5.59 10.11
CA PRO A 63 1.72 -4.90 8.84
C PRO A 63 2.84 -3.87 8.85
N SER A 64 3.74 -3.97 7.87
CA SER A 64 4.79 -2.98 7.68
C SER A 64 4.23 -1.63 7.21
N PHE A 65 4.99 -0.54 7.39
CA PHE A 65 4.68 0.77 6.80
C PHE A 65 4.23 0.66 5.33
N TYR A 66 4.90 -0.15 4.52
CA TYR A 66 4.59 -0.28 3.10
C TYR A 66 3.21 -0.90 2.85
N THR A 67 2.78 -1.86 3.68
CA THR A 67 1.44 -2.44 3.60
C THR A 67 0.39 -1.41 4.01
N LYS A 68 0.61 -0.68 5.11
CA LYS A 68 -0.28 0.39 5.59
C LYS A 68 -0.43 1.52 4.57
N ALA A 69 0.69 2.01 4.03
CA ALA A 69 0.70 3.05 3.01
C ALA A 69 0.04 2.60 1.69
N SER A 70 0.24 1.33 1.30
CA SER A 70 -0.41 0.77 0.10
C SER A 70 -1.92 0.59 0.30
N LEU A 71 -2.36 0.24 1.51
CA LEU A 71 -3.77 0.18 1.88
C LEU A 71 -4.42 1.56 1.73
N VAL A 72 -3.85 2.58 2.37
CA VAL A 72 -4.35 3.96 2.28
C VAL A 72 -4.36 4.46 0.84
N ALA A 73 -3.28 4.25 0.08
CA ALA A 73 -3.22 4.64 -1.32
C ALA A 73 -4.30 3.93 -2.16
N SER A 74 -4.54 2.64 -1.91
CA SER A 74 -5.59 1.89 -2.63
C SER A 74 -7.00 2.40 -2.32
N VAL A 75 -7.27 2.79 -1.07
CA VAL A 75 -8.55 3.42 -0.69
C VAL A 75 -8.72 4.74 -1.42
N ILE A 76 -7.70 5.60 -1.43
CA ILE A 76 -7.75 6.89 -2.12
C ILE A 76 -7.99 6.70 -3.63
N PHE A 77 -7.28 5.76 -4.28
CA PHE A 77 -7.49 5.48 -5.70
C PHE A 77 -8.87 4.90 -6.02
N VAL A 78 -9.47 4.13 -5.11
CA VAL A 78 -10.83 3.62 -5.29
C VAL A 78 -11.85 4.76 -5.15
N LEU A 79 -11.66 5.64 -4.17
CA LEU A 79 -12.51 6.83 -3.98
C LEU A 79 -12.39 7.78 -5.19
N ASP A 80 -11.18 8.13 -5.60
CA ASP A 80 -10.93 8.97 -6.78
C ASP A 80 -11.58 8.42 -8.06
N LYS A 81 -11.67 7.08 -8.19
CA LYS A 81 -12.22 6.43 -9.39
C LYS A 81 -13.74 6.25 -9.38
N LYS A 82 -14.37 6.26 -8.21
CA LYS A 82 -15.80 5.88 -8.06
C LYS A 82 -16.67 6.96 -7.46
N THR A 83 -16.07 7.92 -6.78
CA THR A 83 -16.77 9.00 -6.14
C THR A 83 -16.19 10.32 -6.64
N ASP A 84 -16.99 11.13 -7.33
CA ASP A 84 -16.63 12.50 -7.73
C ASP A 84 -16.47 13.46 -6.53
N ILE A 85 -16.37 12.93 -5.30
CA ILE A 85 -16.13 13.68 -4.07
C ILE A 85 -14.77 14.39 -4.14
N ILE A 86 -13.81 13.79 -4.86
CA ILE A 86 -12.51 14.38 -5.14
C ILE A 86 -12.60 15.03 -6.53
N SER A 87 -13.03 16.30 -6.60
CA SER A 87 -13.01 17.10 -7.85
C SER A 87 -11.58 17.43 -8.34
N ALA A 88 -10.55 16.79 -7.81
CA ALA A 88 -9.17 16.99 -8.22
C ALA A 88 -8.85 16.12 -9.45
N PRO A 89 -8.02 16.60 -10.38
CA PRO A 89 -7.63 15.79 -11.54
C PRO A 89 -6.87 14.54 -11.09
N HIS A 90 -7.23 13.36 -11.63
CA HIS A 90 -6.61 12.06 -11.30
C HIS A 90 -5.08 12.08 -11.32
N ALA A 91 -4.48 12.89 -12.22
CA ALA A 91 -3.05 13.07 -12.31
C ALA A 91 -2.44 13.71 -11.05
N LEU A 92 -3.15 14.66 -10.43
CA LEU A 92 -2.71 15.36 -9.21
C LEU A 92 -2.83 14.44 -7.99
N VAL A 93 -3.91 13.66 -7.88
CA VAL A 93 -4.07 12.66 -6.81
C VAL A 93 -2.95 11.61 -6.90
N TYR A 94 -2.69 11.08 -8.10
CA TYR A 94 -1.59 10.15 -8.33
C TYR A 94 -0.24 10.77 -7.97
N PHE A 95 0.03 12.01 -8.39
CA PHE A 95 1.26 12.71 -8.06
C PHE A 95 1.44 12.92 -6.56
N GLY A 96 0.38 13.30 -5.84
CA GLY A 96 0.39 13.45 -4.38
C GLY A 96 0.74 12.14 -3.66
N ILE A 97 0.16 11.01 -4.09
CA ILE A 97 0.47 9.69 -3.54
C ILE A 97 1.93 9.31 -3.81
N VAL A 98 2.45 9.60 -5.01
CA VAL A 98 3.86 9.34 -5.35
C VAL A 98 4.80 10.14 -4.45
N ILE A 99 4.52 11.44 -4.25
CA ILE A 99 5.29 12.29 -3.34
C ILE A 99 5.24 11.72 -1.93
N PHE A 100 4.06 11.31 -1.45
CA PHE A 100 3.90 10.69 -0.13
C PHE A 100 4.81 9.45 0.03
N PHE A 101 4.77 8.51 -0.91
CA PHE A 101 5.62 7.31 -0.85
C PHE A 101 7.12 7.64 -0.87
N VAL A 102 7.53 8.60 -1.72
CA VAL A 102 8.94 9.02 -1.81
C VAL A 102 9.37 9.72 -0.53
N TYR A 103 8.55 10.63 -0.01
CA TYR A 103 8.81 11.37 1.22
C TYR A 103 9.04 10.42 2.39
N PHE A 104 8.11 9.50 2.66
CA PHE A 104 8.27 8.58 3.79
C PHE A 104 9.44 7.62 3.63
N LYS A 105 9.75 7.21 2.39
CA LYS A 105 10.94 6.40 2.15
C LYS A 105 12.23 7.17 2.44
N LEU A 106 12.30 8.44 2.03
CA LEU A 106 13.43 9.31 2.34
C LEU A 106 13.53 9.57 3.84
N SER A 107 12.42 9.88 4.51
CA SER A 107 12.37 10.08 5.96
C SER A 107 12.84 8.82 6.72
N SER A 108 12.43 7.63 6.28
CA SER A 108 12.89 6.37 6.88
C SER A 108 14.40 6.13 6.70
N ILE A 109 14.97 6.48 5.55
CA ILE A 109 16.41 6.34 5.30
C ILE A 109 17.22 7.38 6.08
N LEU A 110 16.75 8.64 6.11
CA LEU A 110 17.49 9.77 6.68
C LEU A 110 17.39 9.82 8.22
N LEU A 111 16.21 9.55 8.76
CA LEU A 111 15.93 9.65 10.20
C LEU A 111 16.01 8.29 10.92
N GLY A 112 16.16 7.19 10.17
CA GLY A 112 16.16 5.84 10.74
C GLY A 112 14.80 5.40 11.31
N ILE A 113 13.75 6.22 11.16
CA ILE A 113 12.41 5.92 11.67
C ILE A 113 11.79 4.85 10.77
N HIS A 114 11.59 3.66 11.33
CA HIS A 114 11.16 2.50 10.57
C HIS A 114 9.65 2.53 10.27
N ASP A 115 8.83 3.10 11.17
CA ASP A 115 7.38 3.21 11.02
C ASP A 115 6.84 4.56 11.57
N PRO A 116 6.53 5.54 10.71
CA PRO A 116 6.00 6.84 11.11
C PRO A 116 4.56 6.80 11.65
N PHE A 117 3.87 5.66 11.53
CA PHE A 117 2.51 5.47 12.06
C PHE A 117 2.48 4.99 13.51
N VAL A 118 3.60 4.55 14.08
CA VAL A 118 3.72 4.09 15.47
C VAL A 118 3.18 5.09 16.51
N PRO A 119 3.49 6.41 16.44
CA PRO A 119 2.92 7.36 17.40
C PRO A 119 1.39 7.48 17.30
N PHE A 120 0.79 7.26 16.12
CA PHE A 120 -0.66 7.22 15.98
C PHE A 120 -1.24 5.93 16.55
N GLU A 121 -0.57 4.78 16.33
CA GLU A 121 -1.01 3.49 16.88
C GLU A 121 -0.97 3.46 18.41
N ASN A 122 0.03 4.11 19.01
CA ASN A 122 0.16 4.23 20.47
C ASN A 122 -0.83 5.24 21.10
N LEU A 123 -1.54 6.05 20.31
CA LEU A 123 -2.54 6.98 20.82
C LEU A 123 -3.94 6.35 20.91
N PHE A 124 -4.19 5.30 20.12
CA PHE A 124 -5.45 4.58 20.07
C PHE A 124 -5.41 3.24 20.83
N CYS A 125 -4.29 2.91 21.48
CA CYS A 125 -4.08 1.73 22.31
C CYS A 125 -3.65 2.15 23.73
#